data_AF-A0ABD1QKL1-F1
#
_entry.id   AF-A0ABD1QKL1-F1
#
_cell.length_a   1.000
_cell.length_b   1.000
_cell.length_c   1.000
_cell.angle_alpha   90.00
_cell.angle_beta   90.00
_cell.angle_gamma   90.00
#
_symmetry.space_group_name_H-M   'P 1'
#
loop_
_entity.id
_entity.type
_entity.pdbx_description
1 polymer ?
#
loop_
_entity_poly.entity_id
_entity_poly.type
_entity_poly.pdbx_seq_one_letter_code
_entity_poly.pdbx_strand_id
1 'polypeptide(L)'
;MSFSTYVVPNGAKRIPNQAFSFDNFNEIHAGYFRISLSLCSQALLWKTLDEPSDGVQALRRLLRLLPYAAFILLWSLALFSLVSLSLIYILRCFLRFEMVKNEFLHHVGVNYLFAPWISWLLLLQATPFFTAKSVYYFVLWWTFTVPILALDIKIYGQYFTKGKRLLSGTANPTSQLSVIGNLAGARAAAEMGWRESAICMFALGMTHYLVLFVTLYQRLEGNKSVPHMLRPVFFLFLAAPSMASLAWDSISGNFNNSSKMLFFLSLFLFLSLVRIRVLY
;
A
#
# COMPACT_ATOMS: atom_id res chain seq x y z
N MET A 1 -62.55 -17.86 -31.60
CA MET A 1 -63.09 -18.02 -30.24
C MET A 1 -62.79 -19.44 -29.80
N SER A 2 -61.74 -19.64 -28.99
CA SER A 2 -61.66 -20.61 -27.88
C SER A 2 -60.19 -20.75 -27.45
N PHE A 3 -59.97 -20.56 -26.16
CA PHE A 3 -58.70 -20.52 -25.44
C PHE A 3 -58.02 -21.90 -25.41
N SER A 4 -56.70 -21.94 -25.59
CA SER A 4 -55.89 -23.09 -25.19
C SER A 4 -55.27 -22.81 -23.81
N THR A 5 -55.71 -23.57 -22.82
CA THR A 5 -55.33 -23.49 -21.42
C THR A 5 -53.92 -24.06 -21.24
N TYR A 6 -52.98 -23.24 -20.77
CA TYR A 6 -51.66 -23.71 -20.33
C TYR A 6 -51.80 -24.49 -19.02
N VAL A 7 -51.47 -25.79 -19.06
CA VAL A 7 -51.30 -26.63 -17.87
C VAL A 7 -49.82 -26.61 -17.48
N VAL A 8 -49.54 -26.12 -16.27
CA VAL A 8 -48.21 -26.13 -15.64
C VAL A 8 -47.97 -27.48 -14.96
N PRO A 9 -46.87 -28.20 -15.20
CA PRO A 9 -46.44 -29.27 -14.31
C PRO A 9 -45.46 -28.74 -13.27
N ASN A 10 -45.82 -28.92 -12.00
CA ASN A 10 -44.99 -28.67 -10.82
C ASN A 10 -43.71 -29.52 -10.85
N GLY A 11 -42.58 -28.88 -11.15
CA GLY A 11 -41.24 -29.42 -10.93
C GLY A 11 -40.59 -28.73 -9.72
N ALA A 12 -40.89 -29.22 -8.51
CA ALA A 12 -40.21 -28.78 -7.29
C ALA A 12 -38.72 -29.20 -7.35
N LYS A 13 -37.85 -28.32 -7.84
CA LYS A 13 -36.40 -28.44 -7.66
C LYS A 13 -36.09 -28.19 -6.18
N ARG A 14 -35.71 -29.25 -5.46
CA ARG A 14 -35.05 -29.14 -4.15
C ARG A 14 -33.86 -28.20 -4.28
N ILE A 15 -33.91 -27.09 -3.57
CA ILE A 15 -32.76 -26.25 -3.28
C ILE A 15 -31.82 -27.13 -2.44
N PRO A 16 -30.60 -27.46 -2.91
CA PRO A 16 -29.67 -28.17 -2.04
C PRO A 16 -29.32 -27.23 -0.89
N ASN A 17 -29.56 -27.71 0.34
CA ASN A 17 -29.15 -27.07 1.57
C ASN A 17 -27.71 -26.57 1.42
N GLN A 18 -27.52 -25.25 1.51
CA GLN A 18 -26.22 -24.64 1.74
C GLN A 18 -25.73 -25.12 3.11
N ALA A 19 -25.12 -26.30 3.13
CA ALA A 19 -24.19 -26.65 4.18
C ALA A 19 -23.09 -25.59 4.13
N PHE A 20 -22.94 -24.86 5.23
CA PHE A 20 -21.88 -23.88 5.45
C PHE A 20 -20.53 -24.61 5.36
N SER A 21 -19.97 -24.72 4.16
CA SER A 21 -18.69 -25.39 3.92
C SER A 21 -17.56 -24.48 4.38
N PHE A 22 -16.48 -25.08 4.88
CA PHE A 22 -15.23 -24.44 5.27
C PHE A 22 -14.47 -23.76 4.09
N ASP A 23 -15.14 -23.43 2.97
CA ASP A 23 -14.55 -22.80 1.79
C ASP A 23 -14.39 -21.27 1.90
N ASN A 24 -15.06 -20.61 2.85
CA ASN A 24 -14.99 -19.15 3.01
C ASN A 24 -13.61 -18.62 3.44
N PHE A 25 -12.68 -19.47 3.83
CA PHE A 25 -11.30 -19.05 4.12
C PHE A 25 -10.43 -18.93 2.86
N ASN A 26 -10.89 -19.32 1.67
CA ASN A 26 -10.10 -19.20 0.43
C ASN A 26 -9.97 -17.77 -0.08
N GLU A 27 -10.77 -16.83 0.41
CA GLU A 27 -10.79 -15.45 -0.12
C GLU A 27 -9.79 -14.51 0.54
N ILE A 28 -9.24 -14.82 1.72
CA ILE A 28 -8.35 -13.88 2.44
C ILE A 28 -6.93 -13.92 1.83
N HIS A 29 -6.67 -13.01 0.89
CA HIS A 29 -5.37 -12.81 0.25
C HIS A 29 -4.59 -11.62 0.84
N ALA A 30 -3.31 -11.45 0.51
CA ALA A 30 -2.49 -10.36 1.06
C ALA A 30 -3.01 -8.95 0.71
N GLY A 31 -3.97 -8.83 -0.22
CA GLY A 31 -4.57 -7.55 -0.59
C GLY A 31 -5.47 -6.93 0.47
N TYR A 32 -5.97 -7.70 1.45
CA TYR A 32 -6.75 -7.14 2.57
C TYR A 32 -5.91 -6.19 3.45
N PHE A 33 -4.58 -6.36 3.48
CA PHE A 33 -3.68 -5.45 4.17
C PHE A 33 -3.73 -4.01 3.63
N ARG A 34 -4.31 -3.77 2.45
CA ARG A 34 -4.57 -2.42 1.94
C ARG A 34 -5.52 -1.62 2.85
N ILE A 35 -6.43 -2.30 3.55
CA ILE A 35 -7.34 -1.67 4.51
C ILE A 35 -6.52 -1.14 5.69
N SER A 36 -5.69 -1.99 6.29
CA SER A 36 -4.79 -1.58 7.37
C SER A 36 -3.78 -0.53 6.91
N LEU A 37 -3.24 -0.65 5.69
CA LEU A 37 -2.35 0.34 5.09
C LEU A 37 -3.00 1.73 5.03
N SER A 38 -4.27 1.79 4.63
CA SER A 38 -5.06 3.03 4.59
C SER A 38 -5.26 3.61 5.98
N LEU A 39 -5.66 2.79 6.97
CA LEU A 39 -5.84 3.22 8.35
C LEU A 39 -4.53 3.73 8.98
N CYS A 40 -3.42 3.03 8.75
CA CYS A 40 -2.10 3.45 9.22
C CYS A 40 -1.65 4.76 8.55
N SER A 41 -1.93 4.95 7.26
CA SER A 41 -1.66 6.21 6.55
C SER A 41 -2.46 7.37 7.12
N GLN A 42 -3.73 7.15 7.47
CA GLN A 42 -4.57 8.18 8.10
C GLN A 42 -4.09 8.53 9.51
N ALA A 43 -3.69 7.53 10.30
CA ALA A 43 -3.09 7.76 11.61
C ALA A 43 -1.81 8.61 11.49
N LEU A 44 -0.92 8.29 10.54
CA LEU A 44 0.30 9.06 10.30
C LEU A 44 0.02 10.49 9.82
N LEU A 45 -0.95 10.67 8.93
CA LEU A 45 -1.39 11.99 8.47
C LEU A 45 -1.83 12.86 9.64
N TRP A 46 -2.64 12.29 10.52
CA TRP A 46 -3.17 13.00 11.69
C TRP A 46 -2.06 13.40 12.66
N LYS A 47 -1.09 12.51 12.91
CA LYS A 47 0.11 12.83 13.71
C LYS A 47 0.89 14.00 13.11
N THR A 48 1.13 13.97 11.80
CA THR A 48 1.86 15.03 11.09
C THR A 48 1.14 16.38 11.16
N LEU A 49 -0.21 16.37 11.16
CA LEU A 49 -1.01 17.59 11.29
C LEU A 49 -1.01 18.18 12.71
N ASP A 50 -0.80 17.35 13.72
CA ASP A 50 -0.74 17.76 15.12
C ASP A 50 0.62 18.41 15.46
N GLU A 51 1.71 17.95 14.84
CA GLU A 51 3.05 18.49 15.06
C GLU A 51 3.14 20.02 14.77
N PRO A 52 3.87 20.77 15.60
CA PRO A 52 4.01 22.22 15.44
C PRO A 52 4.86 22.52 14.19
N SER A 53 4.22 23.07 13.15
CA SER A 53 4.86 23.60 11.95
C SER A 53 4.25 24.97 11.66
N ASP A 54 5.11 25.96 11.44
CA ASP A 54 4.81 27.40 11.46
C ASP A 54 3.83 27.88 10.38
N GLY A 55 3.56 27.07 9.34
CA GLY A 55 2.86 27.53 8.13
C GLY A 55 1.34 27.35 8.06
N VAL A 56 0.71 26.56 8.94
CA VAL A 56 -0.69 26.12 8.73
C VAL A 56 -1.61 26.48 9.92
N GLN A 57 -1.91 27.77 10.10
CA GLN A 57 -2.72 28.25 11.22
C GLN A 57 -4.24 28.04 11.04
N ALA A 58 -4.76 28.08 9.81
CA ALA A 58 -6.21 27.99 9.54
C ALA A 58 -6.77 26.56 9.68
N LEU A 59 -6.11 25.56 9.08
CA LEU A 59 -6.49 24.15 9.22
C LEU A 59 -6.31 23.67 10.68
N ARG A 60 -5.28 24.16 11.37
CA ARG A 60 -5.00 23.87 12.78
C ARG A 60 -6.11 24.36 13.71
N ARG A 61 -6.79 25.47 13.40
CA ARG A 61 -7.88 25.99 14.25
C ARG A 61 -9.14 25.10 14.19
N LEU A 62 -9.40 24.46 13.04
CA LEU A 62 -10.46 23.45 12.89
C LEU A 62 -10.03 22.08 13.46
N LEU A 63 -8.75 21.70 13.31
CA LEU A 63 -8.18 20.46 13.86
C LEU A 63 -7.95 20.50 15.38
N ARG A 64 -7.80 21.68 16.00
CA ARG A 64 -7.67 21.83 17.46
C ARG A 64 -8.93 21.47 18.23
N LEU A 65 -10.08 21.38 17.56
CA LEU A 65 -11.31 20.85 18.13
C LEU A 65 -11.34 19.31 18.18
N LEU A 66 -10.41 18.66 17.49
CA LEU A 66 -10.30 17.20 17.45
C LEU A 66 -9.56 16.74 18.70
N PRO A 67 -10.21 15.98 19.60
CA PRO A 67 -9.58 15.55 20.83
C PRO A 67 -8.44 14.61 20.50
N TYR A 68 -7.31 14.73 21.20
CA TYR A 68 -6.22 13.75 21.21
C TYR A 68 -6.74 12.29 21.31
N ALA A 69 -7.87 12.09 22.00
CA ALA A 69 -8.60 10.83 22.06
C ALA A 69 -9.00 10.26 20.69
N ALA A 70 -9.38 11.09 19.71
CA ALA A 70 -9.75 10.65 18.37
C ALA A 70 -8.53 10.11 17.59
N PHE A 71 -7.37 10.75 17.73
CA PHE A 71 -6.12 10.25 17.16
C PHE A 71 -5.74 8.90 17.77
N ILE A 72 -5.79 8.77 19.11
CA ILE A 72 -5.50 7.52 19.80
C ILE A 72 -6.49 6.42 19.40
N LEU A 73 -7.78 6.75 19.22
CA LEU A 73 -8.80 5.80 18.77
C LEU A 73 -8.56 5.35 17.32
N LEU A 74 -8.15 6.26 16.43
CA LEU A 74 -7.79 5.91 15.06
C LEU A 74 -6.54 5.02 15.02
N TRP A 75 -5.52 5.36 15.81
CA TRP A 75 -4.29 4.59 15.92
C TRP A 75 -4.56 3.20 16.49
N SER A 76 -5.39 3.08 17.54
CA SER A 76 -5.74 1.80 18.15
C SER A 76 -6.59 0.93 17.22
N LEU A 77 -7.51 1.53 16.45
CA LEU A 77 -8.26 0.84 15.40
C LEU A 77 -7.33 0.33 14.28
N ALA A 78 -6.36 1.15 13.86
CA ALA A 78 -5.36 0.77 12.87
C ALA A 78 -4.50 -0.40 13.37
N LEU A 79 -4.03 -0.33 14.63
CA LEU A 79 -3.28 -1.42 15.28
C LEU A 79 -4.12 -2.70 15.36
N PHE A 80 -5.36 -2.60 15.85
CA PHE A 80 -6.26 -3.75 15.97
C PHE A 80 -6.46 -4.44 14.62
N SER A 81 -6.83 -3.67 13.58
CA SER A 81 -6.98 -4.19 12.23
C SER A 81 -5.70 -4.87 11.71
N LEU A 82 -4.55 -4.23 11.89
CA LEU A 82 -3.27 -4.74 11.40
C LEU A 82 -2.83 -6.02 12.13
N VAL A 83 -3.01 -6.07 13.45
CA VAL A 83 -2.73 -7.26 14.27
C VAL A 83 -3.66 -8.41 13.90
N SER A 84 -4.97 -8.16 13.77
CA SER A 84 -5.93 -9.19 13.38
C SER A 84 -5.61 -9.78 12.01
N LEU A 85 -5.32 -8.95 11.00
CA LEU A 85 -4.92 -9.45 9.67
C LEU A 85 -3.57 -10.18 9.70
N SER A 86 -2.60 -9.69 10.48
CA SER A 86 -1.30 -10.35 10.64
C SER A 86 -1.45 -11.74 11.28
N LEU A 87 -2.28 -11.87 12.33
CA LEU A 87 -2.56 -13.15 12.98
C LEU A 87 -3.27 -14.13 12.03
N ILE A 88 -4.28 -13.67 11.30
CA ILE A 88 -4.97 -14.49 10.29
C ILE A 88 -3.99 -14.96 9.21
N TYR A 89 -3.11 -14.07 8.74
CA TYR A 89 -2.14 -14.41 7.71
C TYR A 89 -1.05 -15.37 8.22
N ILE A 90 -0.55 -15.18 9.44
CA ILE A 90 0.38 -16.11 10.09
C ILE A 90 -0.27 -17.49 10.27
N LEU A 91 -1.53 -17.54 10.72
CA LEU A 91 -2.28 -18.79 10.82
C LEU A 91 -2.42 -19.45 9.43
N ARG A 92 -2.65 -18.68 8.38
CA ARG A 92 -2.67 -19.17 6.99
C ARG A 92 -1.31 -19.71 6.55
N CYS A 93 -0.19 -19.10 6.96
CA CYS A 93 1.15 -19.62 6.70
C CYS A 93 1.37 -21.01 7.33
N PHE A 94 0.92 -21.21 8.58
CA PHE A 94 1.07 -22.50 9.27
C PHE A 94 0.12 -23.57 8.75
N LEU A 95 -1.15 -23.23 8.52
CA LEU A 95 -2.16 -24.21 8.13
C LEU A 95 -2.16 -24.51 6.62
N ARG A 96 -1.77 -23.55 5.77
CA ARG A 96 -1.88 -23.63 4.31
C ARG A 96 -0.67 -23.04 3.58
N PHE A 97 0.51 -23.52 3.94
CA PHE A 97 1.79 -23.09 3.37
C PHE A 97 1.82 -23.13 1.83
N GLU A 98 1.26 -24.16 1.19
CA GLU A 98 1.24 -24.27 -0.28
C GLU A 98 0.50 -23.11 -0.96
N MET A 99 -0.54 -22.56 -0.33
CA MET A 99 -1.23 -21.38 -0.87
C MET A 99 -0.39 -20.10 -0.77
N VAL A 100 0.36 -19.93 0.32
CA VAL A 100 1.26 -18.79 0.50
C VAL A 100 2.44 -18.87 -0.47
N LYS A 101 2.97 -20.08 -0.69
CA LYS A 101 3.99 -20.34 -1.71
C LYS A 101 3.47 -20.01 -3.12
N ASN A 102 2.24 -20.40 -3.46
CA ASN A 102 1.62 -20.05 -4.73
C ASN A 102 1.43 -18.53 -4.87
N GLU A 103 1.01 -17.83 -3.81
CA GLU A 103 0.90 -16.36 -3.79
C GLU A 103 2.27 -15.68 -3.97
N PHE A 104 3.30 -16.23 -3.35
CA PHE A 104 4.69 -15.76 -3.47
C PHE A 104 5.29 -16.01 -4.85
N LEU A 105 4.91 -17.09 -5.54
CA LEU A 105 5.35 -17.38 -6.90
C LEU A 105 4.53 -16.61 -7.95
N HIS A 106 3.34 -16.12 -7.58
CA HIS A 106 2.47 -15.39 -8.49
C HIS A 106 3.01 -13.98 -8.80
N HIS A 107 3.07 -13.67 -10.10
CA HIS A 107 3.69 -12.46 -10.64
C HIS A 107 3.02 -11.13 -10.21
N VAL A 108 1.72 -11.13 -9.90
CA VAL A 108 1.00 -9.96 -9.33
C VAL A 108 0.84 -10.08 -7.81
N GLY A 109 0.70 -11.31 -7.30
CA GLY A 109 0.39 -11.59 -5.90
C GLY A 109 1.51 -11.19 -4.96
N VAL A 110 2.76 -11.42 -5.39
CA VAL A 110 3.96 -11.06 -4.63
C VAL A 110 4.03 -9.57 -4.26
N ASN A 111 3.49 -8.68 -5.10
CA ASN A 111 3.47 -7.24 -4.83
C ASN A 111 2.62 -6.88 -3.59
N TYR A 112 1.59 -7.66 -3.29
CA TYR A 112 0.76 -7.42 -2.11
C TYR A 112 1.44 -7.86 -0.81
N LEU A 113 2.49 -8.67 -0.88
CA LEU A 113 3.27 -9.08 0.30
C LEU A 113 4.08 -7.94 0.92
N PHE A 114 4.24 -6.81 0.22
CA PHE A 114 4.80 -5.59 0.80
C PHE A 114 3.82 -4.90 1.75
N ALA A 115 2.51 -4.98 1.50
CA ALA A 115 1.49 -4.21 2.22
C ALA A 115 1.49 -4.42 3.76
N PRO A 116 1.67 -5.64 4.30
CA PRO A 116 1.81 -5.85 5.75
C PRO A 116 2.97 -5.04 6.34
N TRP A 117 4.15 -5.11 5.72
CA TRP A 117 5.37 -4.47 6.21
C TRP A 117 5.30 -2.95 6.11
N ILE A 118 4.74 -2.42 5.02
CA ILE A 118 4.50 -0.98 4.89
C ILE A 118 3.53 -0.51 5.96
N SER A 119 2.45 -1.25 6.21
CA SER A 119 1.46 -0.89 7.23
C SER A 119 2.11 -0.82 8.62
N TRP A 120 2.95 -1.79 8.96
CA TRP A 120 3.72 -1.79 10.20
C TRP A 120 4.68 -0.60 10.30
N LEU A 121 5.39 -0.25 9.23
CA LEU A 121 6.27 0.91 9.19
C LEU A 121 5.51 2.24 9.35
N LEU A 122 4.34 2.39 8.71
CA LEU A 122 3.53 3.60 8.84
C LEU A 122 2.94 3.73 10.25
N LEU A 123 2.48 2.62 10.84
CA LEU A 123 1.97 2.60 12.20
C LEU A 123 3.08 2.89 13.23
N LEU A 124 4.30 2.38 12.98
CA LEU A 124 5.49 2.69 13.76
C LEU A 124 5.80 4.18 13.73
N GLN A 125 5.79 4.82 12.56
CA GLN A 125 5.96 6.26 12.43
C GLN A 125 4.83 7.04 13.12
N ALA A 126 3.60 6.52 13.12
CA ALA A 126 2.44 7.12 13.76
C ALA A 126 2.38 6.89 15.29
N THR A 127 3.31 6.14 15.89
CA THR A 127 3.22 5.77 17.31
C THR A 127 3.22 7.00 18.24
N PRO A 128 2.33 7.04 19.26
CA PRO A 128 2.35 8.06 20.32
C PRO A 128 3.21 7.65 21.53
N PHE A 129 3.60 6.37 21.64
CA PHE A 129 4.14 5.82 22.89
C PHE A 129 5.64 6.00 23.08
N PHE A 130 6.40 6.11 21.98
CA PHE A 130 7.85 6.19 22.03
C PHE A 130 8.40 7.06 20.90
N THR A 131 9.57 7.64 21.13
CA THR A 131 10.23 8.53 20.17
C THR A 131 11.01 7.74 19.13
N ALA A 132 11.25 8.34 17.97
CA ALA A 132 12.01 7.72 16.88
C ALA A 132 13.45 7.34 17.27
N LYS A 133 14.02 7.96 18.31
CA LYS A 133 15.37 7.67 18.80
C LYS A 133 15.44 6.50 19.80
N SER A 134 14.32 5.86 20.10
CA SER A 134 14.27 4.74 21.04
C SER A 134 14.81 3.45 20.44
N VAL A 135 15.42 2.59 21.28
CA VAL A 135 15.89 1.26 20.88
C VAL A 135 14.75 0.40 20.33
N TYR A 136 13.54 0.54 20.88
CA TYR A 136 12.36 -0.19 20.38
C TYR A 136 12.01 0.20 18.96
N TYR A 137 12.09 1.50 18.62
CA TYR A 137 11.81 1.97 17.26
C TYR A 137 12.83 1.39 16.28
N PHE A 138 14.12 1.38 16.66
CA PHE A 138 15.19 0.80 15.86
C PHE A 138 14.99 -0.70 15.56
N VAL A 139 14.69 -1.49 16.59
CA VAL A 139 14.48 -2.94 16.45
C VAL A 139 13.26 -3.22 15.57
N LEU A 140 12.16 -2.50 15.79
CA LEU A 140 10.95 -2.65 14.99
C LEU A 140 11.17 -2.22 13.53
N TRP A 141 11.88 -1.12 13.30
CA TRP A 141 12.22 -0.67 11.95
C TRP A 141 13.00 -1.74 11.18
N TRP A 142 14.02 -2.36 11.79
CA TRP A 142 14.76 -3.44 11.16
C TRP A 142 13.85 -4.64 10.87
N THR A 143 13.04 -5.04 11.84
CA THR A 143 12.10 -6.16 11.72
C THR A 143 11.16 -5.99 10.52
N PHE A 144 10.70 -4.76 10.25
CA PHE A 144 9.80 -4.48 9.14
C PHE A 144 10.50 -4.17 7.82
N THR A 145 11.72 -3.66 7.86
CA THR A 145 12.50 -3.29 6.68
C THR A 145 13.19 -4.50 6.02
N VAL A 146 13.72 -5.46 6.79
CA VAL A 146 14.39 -6.65 6.23
C VAL A 146 13.50 -7.39 5.22
N PRO A 147 12.21 -7.68 5.52
CA PRO A 147 11.33 -8.36 4.58
C PRO A 147 11.06 -7.56 3.31
N ILE A 148 10.99 -6.23 3.38
CA ILE A 148 10.85 -5.36 2.21
C ILE A 148 12.05 -5.52 1.29
N LEU A 149 13.27 -5.38 1.85
CA LEU A 149 14.51 -5.54 1.10
C LEU A 149 14.65 -6.96 0.52
N ALA A 150 14.26 -8.00 1.27
CA ALA A 150 14.29 -9.37 0.77
C ALA A 150 13.34 -9.58 -0.42
N LEU A 151 12.13 -9.01 -0.34
CA LEU A 151 11.16 -9.03 -1.45
C LEU A 151 11.68 -8.24 -2.66
N ASP A 152 12.33 -7.10 -2.43
CA ASP A 152 12.96 -6.32 -3.49
C ASP A 152 14.05 -7.11 -4.19
N ILE A 153 15.02 -7.66 -3.45
CA ILE A 153 16.12 -8.45 -4.02
C ILE A 153 15.55 -9.60 -4.87
N LYS A 154 14.49 -10.26 -4.42
CA LYS A 154 13.83 -11.30 -5.21
C LYS A 154 13.22 -10.76 -6.50
N ILE A 155 12.42 -9.70 -6.42
CA ILE A 155 11.72 -9.14 -7.58
C ILE A 155 12.73 -8.59 -8.60
N TYR A 156 13.73 -7.83 -8.14
CA TYR A 156 14.80 -7.33 -8.98
C TYR A 156 15.65 -8.44 -9.56
N GLY A 157 16.05 -9.43 -8.75
CA GLY A 157 16.80 -10.58 -9.21
C GLY A 157 16.06 -11.32 -10.34
N GLN A 158 14.73 -11.44 -10.24
CA GLN A 158 13.91 -11.99 -11.31
C GLN A 158 13.88 -11.10 -12.55
N TYR A 159 13.79 -9.78 -12.40
CA TYR A 159 13.82 -8.83 -13.52
C TYR A 159 15.16 -8.83 -14.27
N PHE A 160 16.28 -8.91 -13.54
CA PHE A 160 17.61 -9.00 -14.13
C PHE A 160 17.87 -10.36 -14.81
N THR A 161 17.45 -11.47 -14.19
CA THR A 161 17.78 -12.81 -14.69
C THR A 161 16.87 -13.26 -15.83
N LYS A 162 15.60 -12.86 -15.85
CA LYS A 162 14.60 -13.38 -16.79
C LYS A 162 14.21 -12.42 -17.95
N GLY A 163 14.85 -11.25 -18.04
CA GLY A 163 14.84 -10.37 -19.21
C GLY A 163 13.59 -9.49 -19.45
N LYS A 164 13.66 -8.63 -20.49
CA LYS A 164 12.69 -7.56 -20.83
C LYS A 164 11.23 -8.03 -20.99
N ARG A 165 10.99 -9.29 -21.39
CA ARG A 165 9.63 -9.86 -21.58
C ARG A 165 8.83 -9.96 -20.28
N LEU A 166 9.48 -10.19 -19.14
CA LEU A 166 8.79 -10.24 -17.84
C LEU A 166 8.48 -8.85 -17.30
N LEU A 167 9.38 -7.88 -17.42
CA LEU A 167 9.08 -6.49 -17.03
C LEU A 167 7.88 -5.94 -17.81
N SER A 168 7.86 -6.09 -19.14
CA SER A 168 6.75 -5.64 -19.97
C SER A 168 5.46 -6.46 -19.80
N GLY A 169 5.56 -7.73 -19.43
CA GLY A 169 4.40 -8.62 -19.21
C GLY A 169 3.80 -8.55 -17.81
N THR A 170 4.64 -8.31 -16.79
CA THR A 170 4.31 -8.44 -15.36
C THR A 170 4.17 -7.09 -14.64
N ALA A 171 4.78 -6.00 -15.15
CA ALA A 171 4.66 -4.68 -14.53
C ALA A 171 3.20 -4.25 -14.46
N ASN A 172 2.72 -4.02 -13.24
CA ASN A 172 1.36 -3.60 -12.93
C ASN A 172 1.42 -2.44 -11.92
N PRO A 173 0.33 -1.68 -11.74
CA PRO A 173 0.31 -0.58 -10.78
C PRO A 173 0.60 -1.02 -9.33
N THR A 174 0.37 -2.28 -8.96
CA THR A 174 0.67 -2.79 -7.60
C THR A 174 2.17 -2.94 -7.34
N SER A 175 3.02 -3.00 -8.38
CA SER A 175 4.47 -2.96 -8.25
C SER A 175 4.97 -1.68 -7.56
N GLN A 176 4.19 -0.59 -7.59
CA GLN A 176 4.46 0.64 -6.82
C GLN A 176 4.48 0.39 -5.29
N LEU A 177 3.94 -0.72 -4.78
CA LEU A 177 4.07 -1.06 -3.36
C LEU A 177 5.52 -1.27 -2.93
N SER A 178 6.37 -1.84 -3.77
CA SER A 178 7.82 -1.95 -3.50
C SER A 178 8.47 -0.57 -3.36
N VAL A 179 8.13 0.37 -4.26
CA VAL A 179 8.58 1.77 -4.21
C VAL A 179 8.15 2.42 -2.89
N ILE A 180 6.86 2.33 -2.57
CA ILE A 180 6.28 2.94 -1.37
C ILE A 180 6.92 2.36 -0.11
N GLY A 181 7.19 1.05 -0.07
CA GLY A 181 7.85 0.42 1.07
C GLY A 181 9.28 0.89 1.29
N ASN A 182 10.06 1.03 0.22
CA ASN A 182 11.40 1.60 0.31
C ASN A 182 11.38 3.05 0.81
N LEU A 183 10.46 3.87 0.29
CA LEU A 183 10.35 5.27 0.69
C LEU A 183 9.82 5.44 2.12
N ALA A 184 8.87 4.61 2.54
CA ALA A 184 8.37 4.58 3.92
C ALA A 184 9.47 4.15 4.90
N GLY A 185 10.27 3.15 4.54
CA GLY A 185 11.44 2.73 5.30
C GLY A 185 12.52 3.81 5.36
N ALA A 186 12.77 4.52 4.25
CA ALA A 186 13.69 5.65 4.18
C ALA A 186 13.27 6.81 5.10
N ARG A 187 11.99 7.18 5.09
CA ARG A 187 11.44 8.20 6.00
C ARG A 187 11.65 7.82 7.46
N ALA A 188 11.27 6.60 7.83
CA ALA A 188 11.46 6.10 9.19
C ALA A 188 12.94 6.05 9.61
N ALA A 189 13.84 5.66 8.70
CA ALA A 189 15.29 5.68 8.93
C ALA A 189 15.83 7.10 9.18
N ALA A 190 15.33 8.07 8.42
CA ALA A 190 15.70 9.47 8.59
C ALA A 190 15.22 10.03 9.94
N GLU A 191 13.99 9.67 10.38
CA GLU A 191 13.46 10.06 11.70
C GLU A 191 14.33 9.53 12.86
N MET A 192 14.94 8.34 12.70
CA MET A 192 15.90 7.78 13.68
C MET A 192 17.28 8.46 13.66
N GLY A 193 17.56 9.30 12.66
CA GLY A 193 18.89 9.87 12.40
C GLY A 193 19.84 8.96 11.62
N TRP A 194 19.37 7.84 11.09
CA TRP A 194 20.16 6.89 10.29
C TRP A 194 20.20 7.33 8.82
N ARG A 195 20.96 8.38 8.56
CA ARG A 195 21.00 9.07 7.26
C ARG A 195 21.44 8.19 6.10
N GLU A 196 22.48 7.37 6.27
CA GLU A 196 22.99 6.51 5.20
C GLU A 196 21.99 5.43 4.78
N SER A 197 21.34 4.79 5.76
CA SER A 197 20.28 3.81 5.47
C SER A 197 19.07 4.47 4.82
N ALA A 198 18.72 5.68 5.25
CA ALA A 198 17.64 6.45 4.63
C ALA A 198 17.94 6.78 3.16
N ILE A 199 19.16 7.27 2.85
CA ILE A 199 19.59 7.56 1.49
C ILE A 199 19.62 6.29 0.64
N CYS A 200 20.12 5.18 1.18
CA CYS A 200 20.16 3.88 0.49
C CYS A 200 18.76 3.41 0.07
N MET A 201 17.82 3.37 1.02
CA MET A 201 16.44 2.97 0.72
C MET A 201 15.73 3.97 -0.20
N PHE A 202 15.98 5.26 -0.03
CA PHE A 202 15.43 6.29 -0.92
C PHE A 202 15.92 6.11 -2.36
N ALA A 203 17.22 5.86 -2.55
CA ALA A 203 17.80 5.62 -3.86
C ALA A 203 17.19 4.38 -4.52
N LEU A 204 17.08 3.26 -3.79
CA LEU A 204 16.44 2.04 -4.29
C LEU A 204 14.99 2.30 -4.72
N GLY A 205 14.21 2.97 -3.87
CA GLY A 205 12.82 3.33 -4.17
C GLY A 205 12.69 4.23 -5.40
N MET A 206 13.50 5.27 -5.52
CA MET A 206 13.45 6.22 -6.63
C MET A 206 13.93 5.61 -7.96
N THR A 207 14.98 4.78 -7.93
CA THR A 207 15.42 4.04 -9.12
C THR A 207 14.29 3.11 -9.59
N HIS A 208 13.63 2.40 -8.67
CA HIS A 208 12.48 1.57 -9.02
C HIS A 208 11.34 2.39 -9.61
N TYR A 209 11.03 3.51 -8.98
CA TYR A 209 9.94 4.38 -9.38
C TYR A 209 10.09 4.81 -10.83
N LEU A 210 11.29 5.27 -11.23
CA LEU A 210 11.55 5.70 -12.61
C LEU A 210 11.36 4.56 -13.62
N VAL A 211 11.87 3.36 -13.32
CA VAL A 211 11.72 2.19 -14.19
C VAL A 211 10.26 1.80 -14.35
N LEU A 212 9.51 1.73 -13.24
CA LEU A 212 8.07 1.40 -13.26
C LEU A 212 7.24 2.49 -13.93
N PHE A 213 7.57 3.76 -13.69
CA PHE A 213 6.87 4.89 -14.27
C PHE A 213 6.94 4.84 -15.79
N VAL A 214 8.14 4.70 -16.36
CA VAL A 214 8.34 4.60 -17.81
C VAL A 214 7.67 3.34 -18.37
N THR A 215 7.88 2.19 -17.73
CA THR A 215 7.35 0.89 -18.22
C THR A 215 5.83 0.86 -18.23
N LEU A 216 5.19 1.36 -17.17
CA LEU A 216 3.73 1.38 -17.09
C LEU A 216 3.12 2.41 -18.04
N TYR A 217 3.77 3.57 -18.22
CA TYR A 217 3.31 4.59 -19.16
C TYR A 217 3.29 4.06 -20.60
N GLN A 218 4.38 3.39 -21.03
CA GLN A 218 4.47 2.76 -22.35
C GLN A 218 3.46 1.62 -22.54
N ARG A 219 3.11 0.89 -21.46
CA ARG A 219 2.15 -0.21 -21.52
C ARG A 219 0.70 0.26 -21.66
N LEU A 220 0.37 1.45 -21.15
CA LEU A 220 -0.99 2.00 -21.22
C LEU A 220 -1.42 2.34 -22.65
N GLU A 221 -0.49 2.70 -23.52
CA GLU A 221 -0.78 3.00 -24.94
C GLU A 221 -1.07 1.74 -25.77
N GLY A 222 -0.58 0.57 -25.34
CA GLY A 222 -0.64 -0.67 -26.13
C GLY A 222 -1.83 -1.60 -25.85
N ASN A 223 -2.56 -1.42 -24.74
CA ASN A 223 -3.60 -2.36 -24.31
C ASN A 223 -4.98 -1.71 -24.38
N LYS A 224 -5.85 -2.21 -25.27
CA LYS A 224 -7.26 -1.77 -25.40
C LYS A 224 -7.93 -1.81 -24.02
N SER A 225 -8.38 -0.64 -23.56
CA SER A 225 -9.12 -0.38 -22.32
C SER A 225 -8.59 -1.09 -21.07
N VAL A 226 -7.90 -0.34 -20.22
CA VAL A 226 -7.60 -0.75 -18.84
C VAL A 226 -8.89 -1.29 -18.18
N PRO A 227 -8.90 -2.54 -17.69
CA PRO A 227 -10.08 -3.13 -17.06
C PRO A 227 -10.63 -2.23 -15.96
N HIS A 228 -11.94 -2.01 -15.93
CA HIS A 228 -12.61 -1.10 -14.98
C HIS A 228 -12.25 -1.40 -13.51
N MET A 229 -11.95 -2.66 -13.18
CA MET A 229 -11.56 -3.10 -11.83
C MET A 229 -10.16 -2.67 -11.38
N LEU A 230 -9.25 -2.30 -12.28
CA LEU A 230 -7.87 -1.89 -11.93
C LEU A 230 -7.74 -0.38 -11.69
N ARG A 231 -8.78 0.41 -12.02
CA ARG A 231 -8.79 1.89 -11.88
C ARG A 231 -8.41 2.40 -10.48
N PRO A 232 -8.84 1.79 -9.35
CA PRO A 232 -8.46 2.29 -8.03
C PRO A 232 -6.98 2.12 -7.70
N VAL A 233 -6.29 1.17 -8.35
CA VAL A 233 -4.88 0.88 -8.08
C VAL A 233 -3.96 1.93 -8.73
N PHE A 234 -4.46 2.68 -9.73
CA PHE A 234 -3.69 3.77 -10.33
C PHE A 234 -3.40 4.92 -9.36
N PHE A 235 -4.13 5.06 -8.25
CA PHE A 235 -3.76 6.02 -7.21
C PHE A 235 -2.41 5.68 -6.54
N LEU A 236 -1.86 4.48 -6.73
CA LEU A 236 -0.50 4.19 -6.28
C LEU A 236 0.57 5.03 -7.03
N PHE A 237 0.28 5.51 -8.25
CA PHE A 237 1.16 6.44 -8.95
C PHE A 237 1.27 7.80 -8.25
N LEU A 238 0.24 8.20 -7.49
CA LEU A 238 0.30 9.37 -6.64
C LEU A 238 1.10 9.10 -5.36
N ALA A 239 0.90 7.92 -4.78
CA ALA A 239 1.43 7.58 -3.47
C ALA A 239 2.97 7.49 -3.43
N ALA A 240 3.59 7.03 -4.51
CA ALA A 240 5.05 6.95 -4.59
C ALA A 240 5.75 8.34 -4.51
N PRO A 241 5.47 9.31 -5.41
CA PRO A 241 6.10 10.63 -5.35
C PRO A 241 5.72 11.42 -4.10
N SER A 242 4.52 11.22 -3.53
CA SER A 242 4.14 11.87 -2.27
C SER A 242 4.95 11.32 -1.09
N MET A 243 5.12 10.00 -0.98
CA MET A 243 5.98 9.39 0.04
C MET A 243 7.45 9.76 -0.17
N ALA A 244 7.90 9.89 -1.42
CA ALA A 244 9.27 10.35 -1.73
C ALA A 244 9.50 11.78 -1.24
N SER A 245 8.54 12.68 -1.43
CA SER A 245 8.62 14.04 -0.89
C SER A 245 8.76 14.05 0.64
N LEU A 246 7.99 13.21 1.34
CA LEU A 246 8.06 13.12 2.80
C LEU A 246 9.37 12.50 3.27
N ALA A 247 9.85 11.45 2.60
CA ALA A 247 11.12 10.83 2.92
C ALA A 247 12.29 11.80 2.71
N TRP A 248 12.29 12.56 1.62
CA TRP A 248 13.35 13.54 1.34
C TRP A 248 13.34 14.71 2.32
N ASP A 249 12.15 15.17 2.72
CA ASP A 249 12.00 16.17 3.78
C ASP A 249 12.64 15.68 5.09
N SER A 250 12.35 14.44 5.51
CA SER A 250 12.98 13.85 6.70
C SER A 250 14.49 13.65 6.54
N ILE A 251 14.99 13.26 5.36
CA ILE A 251 16.43 13.07 5.10
C ILE A 251 17.19 14.40 5.14
N SER A 252 16.62 15.43 4.53
CA SER A 252 17.26 16.74 4.41
C SER A 252 17.03 17.64 5.62
N GLY A 253 16.06 17.29 6.47
CA GLY A 253 15.66 18.04 7.66
C GLY A 253 14.90 19.32 7.38
N ASN A 254 14.60 19.64 6.10
CA ASN A 254 13.93 20.86 5.68
C ASN A 254 13.16 20.63 4.36
N PHE A 255 12.01 21.30 4.21
CA PHE A 255 11.19 21.18 3.00
C PHE A 255 11.77 21.98 1.82
N ASN A 256 12.83 21.43 1.23
CA ASN A 256 13.64 22.03 0.17
C ASN A 256 13.04 21.84 -1.24
N ASN A 257 13.75 22.33 -2.26
CA ASN A 257 13.30 22.27 -3.66
C ASN A 257 13.07 20.84 -4.16
N SER A 258 13.87 19.86 -3.73
CA SER A 258 13.70 18.46 -4.13
C SER A 258 12.41 17.87 -3.57
N SER A 259 12.09 18.13 -2.28
CA SER A 259 10.79 17.74 -1.71
C SER A 259 9.64 18.40 -2.45
N LYS A 260 9.74 19.72 -2.72
CA LYS A 260 8.73 20.47 -3.49
C LYS A 260 8.51 19.90 -4.89
N MET A 261 9.57 19.55 -5.62
CA MET A 261 9.47 18.97 -6.96
C MET A 261 8.69 17.65 -6.94
N LEU A 262 8.99 16.75 -5.98
CA LEU A 262 8.28 15.48 -5.82
C LEU A 262 6.82 15.69 -5.40
N PHE A 263 6.55 16.66 -4.53
CA PHE A 263 5.21 17.06 -4.14
C PHE A 263 4.38 17.58 -5.33
N PHE A 264 4.94 18.48 -6.15
CA PHE A 264 4.25 18.99 -7.34
C PHE A 264 4.04 17.91 -8.40
N LEU A 265 5.00 16.99 -8.57
CA LEU A 265 4.84 15.81 -9.43
C LEU A 265 3.64 14.95 -8.97
N SER A 266 3.54 14.71 -7.66
CA SER A 266 2.41 14.04 -7.04
C SER A 266 1.10 14.78 -7.35
N LEU A 267 1.00 16.09 -7.11
CA LEU A 267 -0.20 16.88 -7.42
C LEU A 267 -0.60 16.81 -8.90
N PHE A 268 0.37 16.91 -9.80
CA PHE A 268 0.13 16.80 -11.23
C PHE A 268 -0.50 15.44 -11.58
N LEU A 269 0.09 14.34 -11.11
CA LEU A 269 -0.43 12.99 -11.35
C LEU A 269 -1.82 12.79 -10.75
N PHE A 270 -2.10 13.34 -9.57
CA PHE A 270 -3.44 13.33 -8.98
C PHE A 270 -4.47 14.00 -9.90
N LEU A 271 -4.18 15.22 -10.36
CA LEU A 271 -5.08 15.96 -11.25
C LEU A 271 -5.29 15.24 -12.58
N SER A 272 -4.24 14.65 -13.16
CA SER A 272 -4.35 13.84 -14.37
C SER A 272 -5.27 12.63 -14.17
N LEU A 273 -5.11 11.90 -13.06
CA LEU A 273 -5.93 10.72 -12.75
C LEU A 273 -7.40 11.07 -12.47
N VAL A 274 -7.66 12.19 -11.78
CA VAL A 274 -9.02 12.67 -11.54
C VAL A 274 -9.70 13.06 -12.86
N ARG A 275 -8.99 13.74 -13.77
CA ARG A 275 -9.54 14.12 -15.08
C ARG A 275 -9.93 12.90 -15.92
N ILE A 276 -9.09 11.86 -15.94
CA ILE A 276 -9.40 10.60 -16.66
C ILE A 276 -10.67 9.94 -16.12
N ARG A 277 -10.96 10.10 -14.82
CA ARG A 277 -12.20 9.60 -14.19
C ARG A 277 -13.45 10.40 -14.55
N VAL A 278 -13.33 11.68 -14.87
CA VAL A 278 -14.49 12.55 -15.18
C VAL A 278 -14.93 12.42 -16.65
N LEU A 279 -14.03 12.00 -17.54
CA LEU A 279 -14.27 11.95 -18.99
C LEU A 279 -14.75 10.58 -19.51
N TYR A 280 -14.89 9.57 -18.65
CA TYR A 280 -15.31 8.19 -18.99
C TYR A 280 -16.24 7.61 -17.92
#